data_AF-A0A7V4Y2H0-F1
#
_entry.id   AF-A0A7V4Y2H0-F1
#
_cell.length_a   1.000
_cell.length_b   1.000
_cell.length_c   1.000
_cell.angle_alpha   90.00
_cell.angle_beta   90.00
_cell.angle_gamma   90.00
#
_symmetry.space_group_name_H-M   'P 1'
#
loop_
_entity.id
_entity.type
_entity.pdbx_description
1 polymer ?
#
loop_
_entity_poly.entity_id
_entity_poly.type
_entity_poly.pdbx_seq_one_letter_code
_entity_poly.pdbx_strand_id
1 'polypeptide(L)'
;MKRVVAIIGTMLLLMTVAAFAQVSKAKVATGSAVGTITSIDENKLVLSHKVKGKDESTTFVLNADTKKVGDLVPGAKVTVHYKVENNQNIATMVRASGPAKKK
;
A
#
# COMPACT_ATOMS: atom_id res chain seq x y z
N MET A 1 13.15 -57.83 30.95
CA MET A 1 13.78 -57.51 32.26
C MET A 1 14.53 -56.20 32.04
N LYS A 2 13.92 -55.02 32.32
CA LYS A 2 14.17 -54.19 33.53
C LYS A 2 15.67 -54.22 33.89
N ARG A 3 16.49 -53.17 33.74
CA ARG A 3 16.53 -51.83 34.38
C ARG A 3 17.63 -51.02 33.60
N VAL A 4 17.74 -49.69 33.57
CA VAL A 4 17.86 -48.68 34.64
C VAL A 4 17.65 -47.28 34.01
N VAL A 5 17.13 -46.35 34.83
CA VAL A 5 16.80 -44.94 34.58
C VAL A 5 17.97 -44.01 34.97
N ALA A 6 17.91 -42.74 34.49
CA ALA A 6 18.65 -41.53 34.88
C ALA A 6 19.85 -41.23 33.96
N ILE A 7 20.04 -40.01 33.44
CA ILE A 7 20.18 -38.76 34.20
C ILE A 7 19.63 -37.56 33.40
N ILE A 8 18.87 -36.74 34.11
CA ILE A 8 18.42 -35.39 33.76
C ILE A 8 19.64 -34.45 33.82
N GLY A 9 19.90 -33.78 32.71
CA GLY A 9 20.89 -32.72 32.53
C GLY A 9 20.83 -32.34 31.06
N THR A 10 20.70 -31.10 30.62
CA THR A 10 21.26 -29.87 31.17
C THR A 10 20.61 -28.70 30.42
N MET A 11 20.30 -27.64 31.17
CA MET A 11 20.72 -26.28 30.83
C MET A 11 20.20 -25.65 29.52
N LEU A 12 19.20 -24.79 29.71
CA LEU A 12 18.82 -23.63 28.92
C LEU A 12 19.89 -23.12 27.94
N LEU A 13 19.59 -23.16 26.64
CA LEU A 13 20.22 -22.28 25.66
C LEU A 13 19.15 -21.72 24.71
N LEU A 14 18.66 -20.54 25.06
CA LEU A 14 17.94 -19.66 24.16
C LEU A 14 18.86 -19.31 22.98
N MET A 15 18.51 -19.76 21.77
CA MET A 15 19.01 -19.14 20.55
C MET A 15 17.84 -18.81 19.63
N THR A 16 17.33 -17.61 19.89
CA THR A 16 16.80 -16.62 18.94
C THR A 16 16.89 -17.04 17.48
N VAL A 17 15.72 -17.29 16.89
CA VAL A 17 15.50 -17.21 15.45
C VAL A 17 15.72 -15.76 15.01
N ALA A 18 16.95 -15.43 14.63
CA ALA A 18 17.21 -14.26 13.81
C ALA A 18 16.66 -14.56 12.41
N ALA A 19 15.36 -14.33 12.24
CA ALA A 19 14.79 -14.16 10.92
C ALA A 19 15.47 -12.94 10.31
N PHE A 20 16.51 -13.18 9.51
CA PHE A 20 17.02 -12.20 8.57
C PHE A 20 15.86 -11.89 7.63
N ALA A 21 15.07 -10.88 7.99
CA ALA A 21 14.28 -10.13 7.05
C ALA A 21 15.29 -9.51 6.09
N GLN A 22 15.65 -10.27 5.05
CA GLN A 22 16.19 -9.72 3.83
C GLN A 22 15.08 -8.83 3.28
N VAL A 23 15.02 -7.59 3.79
CA VAL A 23 14.39 -6.47 3.13
C VAL A 23 15.27 -6.22 1.91
N SER A 24 15.11 -7.10 0.91
CA SER A 24 15.48 -6.77 -0.44
C SER A 24 14.85 -5.41 -0.68
N LYS A 25 15.68 -4.43 -1.00
CA LYS A 25 15.24 -3.09 -1.37
C LYS A 25 14.53 -3.25 -2.70
N ALA A 26 13.30 -3.76 -2.62
CA ALA A 26 12.45 -4.02 -3.75
C ALA A 26 12.40 -2.72 -4.53
N LYS A 27 12.70 -2.79 -5.82
CA LYS A 27 12.62 -1.63 -6.70
C LYS A 27 11.16 -1.19 -6.71
N VAL A 28 10.84 -0.24 -5.84
CA VAL A 28 9.48 0.26 -5.67
C VAL A 28 9.10 0.94 -6.99
N ALA A 29 8.18 0.33 -7.73
CA ALA A 29 7.71 0.91 -8.98
C ALA A 29 6.81 2.11 -8.65
N THR A 30 7.17 3.30 -9.10
CA THR A 30 6.33 4.49 -8.92
C THR A 30 5.54 4.78 -10.18
N GLY A 31 4.33 5.29 -10.01
CA GLY A 31 3.46 5.69 -11.12
C GLY A 31 2.60 6.88 -10.75
N SER A 32 1.86 7.37 -11.75
CA SER A 32 0.83 8.39 -11.57
C SER A 32 -0.41 8.02 -12.34
N ALA A 33 -1.58 8.19 -11.74
CA ALA A 33 -2.88 7.96 -12.35
C ALA A 33 -3.70 9.25 -12.28
N VAL A 34 -4.41 9.57 -13.36
CA VAL A 34 -5.35 10.68 -13.42
C VAL A 34 -6.73 10.13 -13.71
N GLY A 35 -7.73 10.60 -12.98
CA GLY A 35 -9.09 10.10 -13.11
C GLY A 35 -10.05 10.82 -12.18
N THR A 36 -11.24 10.25 -12.02
CA THR A 36 -12.30 10.78 -11.16
C THR A 36 -12.44 9.89 -9.92
N ILE A 37 -12.53 10.49 -8.73
CA ILE A 37 -12.79 9.72 -7.50
C ILE A 37 -14.20 9.13 -7.61
N THR A 38 -14.30 7.80 -7.50
CA THR A 38 -15.60 7.12 -7.36
C THR A 38 -15.95 6.90 -5.89
N SER A 39 -14.94 6.58 -5.07
CA SER A 39 -15.07 6.46 -3.62
C SER A 39 -13.77 6.84 -2.93
N ILE A 40 -13.85 7.41 -1.73
CA ILE A 40 -12.70 7.73 -0.91
C ILE A 40 -13.05 7.48 0.56
N ASP A 41 -12.17 6.74 1.23
CA ASP A 41 -12.22 6.41 2.64
C ASP A 41 -10.91 6.85 3.32
N GLU A 42 -10.74 6.52 4.60
CA GLU A 42 -9.50 6.83 5.34
C GLU A 42 -8.28 6.10 4.77
N ASN A 43 -8.46 4.83 4.40
CA ASN A 43 -7.38 3.91 4.02
C ASN A 43 -7.39 3.52 2.54
N LYS A 44 -8.40 3.94 1.77
CA LYS A 44 -8.58 3.52 0.38
C LYS A 44 -9.13 4.66 -0.47
N LEU A 45 -8.66 4.73 -1.71
CA LEU A 45 -9.17 5.62 -2.73
C LEU A 45 -9.44 4.81 -3.99
N VAL A 46 -10.66 4.92 -4.50
CA VAL A 46 -11.05 4.29 -5.76
C VAL A 46 -11.18 5.39 -6.81
N LEU A 47 -10.43 5.21 -7.89
CA LEU A 47 -10.35 6.13 -9.02
C LEU A 47 -10.91 5.43 -10.25
N SER A 48 -11.86 6.05 -10.95
CA SER A 48 -12.20 5.65 -12.30
C SER A 48 -11.37 6.43 -13.31
N HIS A 49 -10.73 5.72 -14.23
CA HIS A 49 -9.96 6.30 -15.32
C HIS A 49 -10.11 5.49 -16.60
N LYS A 50 -9.74 6.09 -17.74
CA LYS A 50 -9.81 5.41 -19.02
C LYS A 50 -8.46 4.81 -19.38
N VAL A 51 -8.35 3.49 -19.38
CA VAL A 51 -7.15 2.74 -19.75
C VAL A 51 -7.42 2.06 -21.09
N LYS A 52 -6.59 2.36 -22.10
CA LYS A 52 -6.74 1.80 -23.46
C LYS A 52 -8.16 1.92 -24.03
N GLY A 53 -8.86 3.02 -23.73
CA GLY A 53 -10.20 3.27 -24.22
C GLY A 53 -11.34 2.62 -23.41
N LYS A 54 -11.04 1.90 -22.34
CA LYS A 54 -12.03 1.30 -21.42
C LYS A 54 -12.01 2.00 -20.08
N ASP A 55 -13.17 2.15 -19.47
CA ASP A 55 -13.27 2.66 -18.11
C ASP A 55 -12.86 1.55 -17.13
N GLU A 56 -11.78 1.82 -16.41
CA GLU A 56 -11.23 0.94 -15.38
C GLU A 56 -11.25 1.66 -14.03
N SER A 57 -11.49 0.90 -12.97
CA SER A 57 -11.40 1.42 -11.60
C SER A 57 -10.13 0.88 -10.94
N THR A 58 -9.25 1.79 -10.53
CA THR A 58 -8.05 1.44 -9.78
C THR A 58 -8.20 1.82 -8.32
N THR A 59 -7.92 0.85 -7.44
CA THR A 59 -7.87 1.08 -6.00
C THR A 59 -6.45 1.41 -5.56
N PHE A 60 -6.32 2.48 -4.80
CA PHE A 60 -5.10 2.93 -4.15
C PHE A 60 -5.28 2.84 -2.64
N VAL A 61 -4.26 2.33 -1.95
CA VAL A 61 -4.18 2.33 -0.50
C VAL A 61 -3.69 3.71 -0.06
N LEU A 62 -4.44 4.34 0.85
CA LEU A 62 -4.04 5.56 1.52
C LEU A 62 -3.38 5.17 2.85
N ASN A 63 -2.31 5.87 3.20
CA ASN A 63 -1.64 5.72 4.49
C ASN A 63 -1.38 7.11 5.10
N ALA A 64 -0.78 7.14 6.30
CA ALA A 64 -0.47 8.40 6.98
C ALA A 64 0.54 9.27 6.21
N ASP A 65 1.37 8.67 5.35
CA ASP A 65 2.34 9.39 4.52
C ASP A 65 1.70 10.00 3.26
N THR A 66 0.46 9.63 2.93
CA THR A 66 -0.20 10.13 1.73
C THR A 66 -0.52 11.62 1.87
N LYS A 67 0.13 12.44 1.05
CA LYS A 67 -0.16 13.88 1.00
C LYS A 67 -1.45 14.14 0.25
N LYS A 68 -2.46 14.71 0.93
CA LYS A 68 -3.75 15.09 0.33
C LYS A 68 -3.75 16.60 0.05
N VAL A 69 -4.09 17.00 -1.18
CA VAL A 69 -4.08 18.41 -1.60
C VAL A 69 -5.39 18.75 -2.33
N GLY A 70 -6.14 19.72 -1.80
CA GLY A 70 -7.44 20.16 -2.34
C GLY A 70 -8.62 19.27 -1.92
N ASP A 71 -9.79 19.53 -2.49
CA ASP A 71 -11.03 18.80 -2.14
C ASP A 71 -11.07 17.42 -2.80
N LEU A 72 -10.88 16.39 -1.98
CA LEU A 72 -10.93 14.99 -2.39
C LEU A 72 -12.32 14.42 -2.10
N VAL A 73 -13.29 14.78 -2.94
CA VAL A 73 -14.67 14.27 -2.85
C VAL A 73 -15.01 13.36 -4.03
N PRO A 74 -15.94 12.40 -3.88
CA PRO A 74 -16.46 11.65 -5.02
C PRO A 74 -16.94 12.57 -6.14
N GLY A 75 -16.59 12.23 -7.39
CA GLY A 75 -16.84 13.06 -8.57
C GLY A 75 -15.75 14.10 -8.88
N ALA A 76 -14.83 14.37 -7.95
CA ALA A 76 -13.69 15.25 -8.22
C ALA A 76 -12.65 14.57 -9.11
N LYS A 77 -12.07 15.35 -10.02
CA LYS A 77 -10.94 14.90 -10.84
C LYS A 77 -9.65 15.05 -10.05
N VAL A 78 -8.85 14.00 -10.00
CA VAL A 78 -7.63 13.97 -9.19
C VAL A 78 -6.47 13.34 -9.94
N THR A 79 -5.26 13.73 -9.51
CA THR A 79 -4.01 13.08 -9.86
C THR A 79 -3.47 12.37 -8.63
N VAL A 80 -3.28 11.06 -8.73
CA VAL A 80 -2.73 10.20 -7.69
C VAL A 80 -1.31 9.81 -8.10
N HIS A 81 -0.33 10.17 -7.29
CA HIS A 81 1.00 9.58 -7.35
C HIS A 81 1.04 8.39 -6.40
N TYR A 82 1.56 7.26 -6.87
CA TYR A 82 1.59 6.04 -6.10
C TYR A 82 2.90 5.29 -6.29
N LYS A 83 3.15 4.39 -5.35
CA LYS A 83 4.24 3.45 -5.35
C LYS A 83 3.66 2.04 -5.23
N VAL A 84 4.21 1.08 -5.96
CA VAL A 84 3.80 -0.32 -5.89
C VAL A 84 4.73 -1.01 -4.91
N GLU A 85 4.17 -1.44 -3.80
CA GLU A 85 4.87 -2.12 -2.71
C GLU A 85 4.02 -3.31 -2.28
N ASN A 86 4.64 -4.49 -2.16
CA ASN A 86 3.93 -5.74 -1.82
C ASN A 86 2.69 -6.03 -2.71
N ASN A 87 2.79 -5.74 -4.02
CA ASN A 87 1.69 -5.84 -4.99
C ASN A 87 0.48 -4.93 -4.69
N GLN A 88 0.67 -3.87 -3.91
CA GLN A 88 -0.36 -2.88 -3.60
C GLN A 88 0.04 -1.51 -4.13
N ASN A 89 -0.93 -0.77 -4.69
CA ASN A 89 -0.74 0.61 -5.11
C ASN A 89 -0.89 1.53 -3.90
N ILE A 90 0.21 1.91 -3.26
CA ILE A 90 0.20 2.82 -2.10
C ILE A 90 0.31 4.26 -2.61
N ALA A 91 -0.70 5.07 -2.35
CA ALA A 91 -0.69 6.48 -2.72
C ALA A 91 0.33 7.25 -1.88
N THR A 92 1.18 8.03 -2.53
CA THR A 92 2.12 8.94 -1.87
C THR A 92 1.62 10.38 -1.90
N MET A 93 0.84 10.74 -2.92
CA MET A 93 0.21 12.05 -3.02
C MET A 93 -1.10 11.95 -3.82
N VAL A 94 -2.15 12.58 -3.32
CA VAL A 94 -3.41 12.75 -4.02
C VAL A 94 -3.71 14.23 -4.12
N ARG A 95 -3.79 14.72 -5.35
CA ARG A 95 -4.06 16.13 -5.63
C ARG A 95 -5.37 16.26 -6.40
N ALA A 96 -6.31 17.03 -5.86
CA ALA A 96 -7.42 17.53 -6.63
C ALA A 96 -6.89 18.42 -7.76
N SER A 97 -7.09 18.01 -9.00
CA SER A 97 -7.18 18.96 -10.08
C SER A 97 -8.53 19.64 -9.84
N GLY A 98 -8.52 20.83 -9.23
CA GLY A 98 -9.75 21.59 -8.96
C GLY A 98 -10.67 21.63 -10.18
N PRO A 99 -11.97 21.96 -10.02
CA PRO A 99 -12.89 22.03 -11.15
C PRO A 99 -12.18 22.81 -12.24
N ALA A 100 -12.15 22.26 -13.47
CA ALA A 100 -11.66 23.02 -14.61
C ALA A 100 -12.37 24.36 -14.52
N LYS A 101 -11.66 25.42 -14.12
CA LYS A 101 -12.19 26.77 -14.17
C LYS A 101 -12.44 26.94 -15.67
N LYS A 102 -13.69 26.73 -16.09
CA LYS A 102 -14.16 27.19 -17.38
C LYS A 102 -13.91 28.70 -17.31
N LYS A 103 -12.86 29.11 -17.99
CA LYS A 103 -12.54 30.51 -18.21
C LYS A 103 -13.50 31.04 -19.26
#